data_AF-A0A946S638-F1
#
_entry.id   AF-A0A946S638-F1
#
_cell.length_a   1.000
_cell.length_b   1.000
_cell.length_c   1.000
_cell.angle_alpha   90.00
_cell.angle_beta   90.00
_cell.angle_gamma   90.00
#
_symmetry.space_group_name_H-M   'P 1'
#
loop_
_entity.id
_entity.type
_entity.pdbx_description
1 polymer ?
#
loop_
_entity_poly.entity_id
_entity_poly.type
_entity_poly.pdbx_seq_one_letter_code
_entity_poly.pdbx_strand_id
1 'polypeptide(L)' 'SDEFCQWILESFNLDGDTVMMAPASGFYSTEGAGYNEVRIAYVLDLPLLERAVVCLKAALELYPGRTI' A
#
# COMPACT_ATOMS: atom_id res chain seq x y z
N SER A 1 -1.60 -7.78 -4.74
CA SER A 1 -1.60 -6.35 -4.34
C SER A 1 -2.92 -5.97 -3.67
N ASP A 2 -4.06 -6.39 -4.22
CA ASP A 2 -5.39 -6.17 -3.66
C ASP A 2 -5.52 -6.59 -2.17
N GLU A 3 -5.07 -7.79 -1.83
CA GLU A 3 -5.10 -8.29 -0.45
C GLU A 3 -4.28 -7.43 0.52
N PHE A 4 -3.11 -6.93 0.09
CA PHE A 4 -2.29 -6.03 0.90
C PHE A 4 -2.98 -4.67 1.08
N CYS A 5 -3.56 -4.11 0.01
CA CYS A 5 -4.29 -2.85 0.06
C CYS A 5 -5.52 -2.92 0.98
N GLN A 6 -6.20 -4.06 1.04
CA GLN A 6 -7.28 -4.27 2.01
C GLN A 6 -6.73 -4.42 3.43
N TRP A 7 -5.73 -5.29 3.60
CA TRP A 7 -5.16 -5.60 4.91
C TRP A 7 -4.59 -4.36 5.62
N ILE A 8 -3.87 -3.50 4.90
CA ILE A 8 -3.27 -2.30 5.49
C ILE A 8 -4.33 -1.34 6.07
N LEU A 9 -5.55 -1.33 5.52
CA LEU A 9 -6.65 -0.49 5.99
C LEU A 9 -7.44 -1.13 7.14
N GLU A 10 -7.62 -2.45 7.13
CA GLU A 10 -8.47 -3.15 8.08
C GLU A 10 -7.72 -3.68 9.31
N SER A 11 -6.44 -4.02 9.13
CA SER A 11 -5.68 -4.83 10.09
C SER A 11 -4.33 -4.23 10.49
N PHE A 12 -3.96 -3.08 9.94
CA PHE A 12 -2.70 -2.41 10.24
C PHE A 12 -2.93 -1.00 10.78
N ASN A 13 -2.10 -0.62 11.76
CA ASN A 13 -2.08 0.70 12.34
C ASN A 13 -0.66 1.00 12.85
N LEU A 14 -0.12 2.15 12.50
CA LEU A 14 1.13 2.67 13.05
C LEU A 14 0.84 3.99 13.74
N ASP A 15 0.80 3.98 15.08
CA ASP A 15 0.57 5.17 15.91
C ASP A 15 -0.72 5.94 15.56
N GLY A 16 -1.78 5.22 15.18
CA GLY A 16 -3.04 5.80 14.73
C GLY A 16 -3.13 6.00 13.21
N ASP A 17 -2.01 5.91 12.47
CA ASP A 17 -1.95 6.15 11.03
C ASP A 17 -2.02 4.84 10.21
N THR A 18 -2.56 4.96 9.00
CA THR A 18 -2.47 3.94 7.93
C THR A 18 -2.37 4.62 6.56
N VAL A 19 -2.10 3.85 5.50
CA VAL A 19 -1.96 4.35 4.14
C VAL A 19 -2.91 3.63 3.19
N MET A 20 -3.75 4.42 2.50
CA MET A 20 -4.58 3.93 1.40
C MET A 20 -3.79 3.98 0.09
N MET A 21 -3.88 2.91 -0.70
CA MET A 21 -3.27 2.81 -2.03
C MET A 21 -4.23 2.20 -3.03
N ALA A 22 -4.00 2.45 -4.33
CA ALA A 22 -4.77 1.84 -5.41
C ALA A 22 -4.00 0.61 -5.97
N PRO A 23 -4.59 -0.60 -5.94
CA PRO A 23 -4.03 -1.76 -6.63
C PRO A 23 -3.86 -1.52 -8.12
N ALA A 24 -2.74 -1.94 -8.70
CA ALA A 24 -2.48 -1.75 -10.13
C ALA A 24 -3.25 -2.74 -11.02
N SER A 25 -3.77 -3.83 -10.46
CA SER A 25 -4.55 -4.86 -11.17
C SER A 25 -5.72 -4.27 -11.96
N GLY A 26 -6.38 -3.23 -11.45
CA GLY A 26 -7.46 -2.51 -12.14
C GLY A 26 -7.04 -1.59 -13.29
N PHE A 27 -5.74 -1.38 -13.51
CA PHE A 27 -5.22 -0.48 -14.55
C PHE A 27 -4.81 -1.20 -15.83
N TYR A 28 -4.68 -2.53 -15.79
CA TYR A 28 -4.28 -3.33 -16.95
C TYR A 28 -5.48 -4.08 -17.51
N SER A 29 -5.58 -4.11 -18.85
CA SER A 29 -6.52 -5.02 -19.55
C SER A 29 -5.94 -6.42 -19.76
N THR A 30 -4.63 -6.59 -19.53
CA THR A 30 -3.93 -7.88 -19.68
C THR A 30 -4.13 -8.70 -18.41
N GLU A 31 -4.60 -9.94 -18.57
CA GLU A 31 -4.81 -10.85 -17.44
C GLU A 31 -3.49 -11.11 -16.69
N GLY A 32 -3.53 -11.03 -15.36
CA GLY A 32 -2.38 -11.24 -14.48
C GLY A 32 -1.39 -10.06 -14.38
N ALA A 33 -1.52 -9.02 -15.19
CA ALA A 33 -0.67 -7.83 -15.08
C ALA A 33 -1.03 -7.00 -13.84
N GLY A 34 -0.02 -6.37 -13.22
CA GLY A 34 -0.21 -5.51 -12.05
C GLY A 34 -0.50 -6.24 -10.73
N TYR A 35 -0.42 -7.58 -10.70
CA TYR A 35 -0.79 -8.39 -9.53
C TYR A 35 0.01 -8.04 -8.25
N ASN A 36 1.26 -7.57 -8.40
CA ASN A 36 2.14 -7.17 -7.30
C ASN A 36 2.57 -5.69 -7.40
N GLU A 37 1.76 -4.89 -8.08
CA GLU A 37 2.01 -3.46 -8.27
C GLU A 37 0.89 -2.64 -7.61
N VAL A 38 1.24 -1.43 -7.16
CA VAL A 38 0.31 -0.43 -6.62
C VAL A 38 0.68 0.94 -7.17
N ARG A 39 -0.31 1.85 -7.21
CA ARG A 39 -0.12 3.25 -7.62
C ARG A 39 -0.18 4.17 -6.42
N ILE A 40 0.80 5.06 -6.30
CA ILE A 40 0.88 6.11 -5.27
C ILE A 40 0.71 7.47 -5.95
N ALA A 41 -0.09 8.35 -5.34
CA ALA A 41 -0.31 9.71 -5.81
C ALA A 41 0.32 10.71 -4.82
N TYR A 42 1.21 11.58 -5.31
CA TYR A 42 1.85 12.63 -4.52
C TYR A 42 0.96 13.87 -4.44
N VAL A 43 -0.10 13.79 -3.64
CA VAL A 43 -1.15 14.84 -3.52
C VAL A 43 -1.23 15.45 -2.13
N LEU A 44 -0.29 15.11 -1.25
CA LEU A 44 -0.17 15.62 0.12
C LEU A 44 1.09 16.48 0.26
N ASP A 45 1.15 17.30 1.30
CA ASP A 45 2.35 18.05 1.66
C ASP A 45 3.49 17.11 2.08
N LEU A 46 4.73 17.58 1.92
CA LEU A 46 5.95 16.80 2.16
C LEU A 46 5.98 16.08 3.52
N PRO A 47 5.61 16.70 4.66
CA PRO A 47 5.64 16.01 5.96
C PRO A 47 4.65 14.84 6.04
N LEU A 48 3.50 14.94 5.38
CA LEU A 48 2.51 13.85 5.34
C LEU A 48 2.98 12.71 4.44
N LEU A 49 3.64 13.04 3.32
CA LEU A 49 4.26 12.04 2.45
C LEU A 49 5.37 11.28 3.17
N GLU A 50 6.23 11.96 3.92
CA GLU A 50 7.28 11.31 4.72
C GLU A 50 6.67 10.34 5.75
N ARG A 51 5.64 10.77 6.48
CA ARG A 51 4.91 9.89 7.42
C ARG A 51 4.27 8.70 6.71
N ALA A 52 3.63 8.90 5.56
CA ALA A 52 3.02 7.83 4.78
C ALA A 52 4.07 6.80 4.31
N VAL A 53 5.26 7.23 3.89
CA VAL A 53 6.34 6.31 3.48
C VAL A 53 6.86 5.50 4.67
N VAL A 54 7.01 6.11 5.85
CA VAL A 54 7.39 5.39 7.09
C VAL A 54 6.34 4.35 7.46
N CYS A 55 5.06 4.74 7.42
CA CYS A 55 3.92 3.86 7.70
C CYS A 55 3.87 2.68 6.71
N LEU A 56 4.03 2.95 5.41
CA LEU A 56 4.05 1.94 4.37
C LEU A 56 5.22 0.95 4.52
N LYS A 57 6.41 1.44 4.88
CA LYS A 57 7.57 0.59 5.13
C LYS A 57 7.28 -0.41 6.26
N ALA A 58 6.76 0.07 7.39
CA ALA A 58 6.42 -0.78 8.52
C ALA A 58 5.33 -1.80 8.16
N ALA A 59 4.31 -1.39 7.39
CA ALA A 59 3.26 -2.28 6.91
C ALA A 59 3.82 -3.41 6.04
N LEU A 60 4.73 -3.09 5.11
CA LEU A 60 5.37 -4.09 4.24
C LEU A 60 6.24 -5.08 5.03
N GLU A 61 6.91 -4.63 6.09
CA GLU A 61 7.73 -5.50 6.94
C GLU A 61 6.89 -6.49 7.74
N LEU A 62 5.71 -6.08 8.21
CA LEU A 62 4.82 -6.86 9.06
C LEU A 62 3.76 -7.66 8.30
N TYR A 63 3.59 -7.42 7.00
CA TYR A 63 2.55 -8.08 6.21
C TYR A 63 2.73 -9.61 6.23
N PRO A 64 1.75 -10.39 6.72
CA PRO A 64 1.88 -11.85 6.81
C PRO A 64 2.05 -12.54 5.46
N GLY A 65 1.52 -11.95 4.38
CA GLY A 65 1.63 -12.44 3.01
C GLY A 65 2.91 -12.01 2.29
N ARG A 66 3.88 -11.42 3.00
CA ARG A 66 5.13 -10.97 2.40
C ARG A 66 5.92 -12.17 1.83
N THR A 67 6.27 -12.07 0.55
CA THR A 67 7.20 -12.97 -0.14
C THR A 67 8.52 -12.23 -0.40
N ILE A 68 9.66 -12.92 -0.25
CA ILE A 68 11.02 -12.39 -0.49
C ILE A 68 11.50 -12.88 -1.85
#